data_AF-A7T3N8-F1
#
_entry.id   AF-A7T3N8-F1
#
_cell.length_a   1.000
_cell.length_b   1.000
_cell.length_c   1.000
_cell.angle_alpha   90.00
_cell.angle_beta   90.00
_cell.angle_gamma   90.00
#
_symmetry.space_group_name_H-M   'P 1'
#
loop_
_entity.id
_entity.type
_entity.pdbx_description
1 polymer ?
#
loop_
_entity_poly.entity_id
_entity_poly.type
_entity_poly.pdbx_seq_one_letter_code
_entity_poly.pdbx_strand_id
1 'polypeptide(L)'
;LVCEWGDCEQTFSLHSCFSEFRAHVEGHIRTLLPSYSSQHSTDPIPRDFECPWRECGWLNPKDTDELIRHFLFHVVHTRLKTTGRVRLESGKFNKCVLEAVSRNLVPDVPEKFLCEWMDCNLQFNCPSRFYEHVESHVMSVDKERIVNGGRKTTHVTCQWTGCMTRVRNHCKLREHAHVHTREKVYACHVCGGMFASMSKFADHLSRQNTSECKYHTLHCAFLVKRELKTLSVSYMNNIKCEFCDMTCPNPSALKQHIKFRHSTLRPYVCDVCDYRWAFQVL
;
A
#
# COMPACT_ATOMS: atom_id res chain seq x y z
N LEU A 1 5.20 -16.70 -9.46
CA LEU A 1 4.77 -15.30 -9.63
C LEU A 1 3.98 -15.25 -10.92
N VAL A 2 2.81 -14.62 -10.91
CA VAL A 2 1.95 -14.50 -12.10
C VAL A 2 1.74 -13.02 -12.32
N CYS A 3 2.01 -12.52 -13.52
CA CYS A 3 1.66 -11.16 -13.90
C CYS A 3 0.15 -11.07 -14.06
N GLU A 4 -0.47 -10.03 -13.50
CA GLU A 4 -1.91 -9.78 -13.62
C GLU A 4 -2.13 -8.38 -14.24
N TRP A 5 -1.21 -7.92 -15.10
CA TRP A 5 -1.28 -6.63 -15.80
C TRP A 5 -2.09 -6.78 -17.09
N GLY A 6 -3.30 -6.21 -17.14
CA GLY A 6 -4.22 -6.34 -18.26
C GLY A 6 -4.43 -7.82 -18.63
N ASP A 7 -4.23 -8.15 -19.90
CA ASP A 7 -4.31 -9.53 -20.41
C ASP A 7 -3.01 -10.33 -20.28
N CYS A 8 -1.97 -9.79 -19.62
CA CYS A 8 -0.71 -10.50 -19.43
C CYS A 8 -0.88 -11.68 -18.45
N GLU A 9 -0.39 -12.86 -18.84
CA GLU A 9 -0.44 -14.09 -18.02
C GLU A 9 0.94 -14.75 -17.85
N GLN A 10 2.03 -13.99 -18.06
CA GLN A 10 3.38 -14.54 -17.90
C GLN A 10 3.62 -15.01 -16.46
N THR A 11 4.27 -16.17 -16.34
CA THR A 11 4.54 -16.81 -15.05
C THR A 11 6.04 -17.00 -14.84
N PHE A 12 6.46 -16.87 -13.58
CA PHE A 12 7.86 -16.94 -13.15
C PHE A 12 7.97 -17.79 -11.89
N SER A 13 9.09 -18.45 -11.67
CA SER A 13 9.34 -19.18 -10.42
C SER A 13 9.59 -18.22 -9.24
N LEU A 14 9.40 -18.66 -7.99
CA LEU A 14 9.42 -17.77 -6.82
C LEU A 14 10.81 -17.27 -6.43
N HIS A 15 11.81 -18.16 -6.38
CA HIS A 15 13.10 -17.86 -5.74
C HIS A 15 14.22 -17.47 -6.71
N SER A 16 14.25 -18.00 -7.94
CA SER A 16 15.28 -17.67 -8.93
C SER A 16 14.89 -16.55 -9.89
N CYS A 17 13.61 -16.13 -9.92
CA CYS A 17 13.10 -15.26 -10.97
C CYS A 17 12.42 -13.97 -10.46
N PHE A 18 12.59 -13.56 -9.20
CA PHE A 18 11.94 -12.33 -8.71
C PHE A 18 12.46 -11.07 -9.41
N SER A 19 13.77 -10.99 -9.65
CA SER A 19 14.38 -9.93 -10.45
C SER A 19 13.87 -9.90 -11.89
N GLU A 20 13.70 -11.07 -12.51
CA GLU A 20 13.14 -11.25 -13.85
C GLU A 20 11.67 -10.80 -13.90
N PHE A 21 10.87 -11.19 -12.91
CA PHE A 21 9.48 -10.76 -12.80
C PHE A 21 9.37 -9.24 -12.64
N ARG A 22 10.23 -8.62 -11.81
CA ARG A 22 10.30 -7.17 -11.70
C ARG A 22 10.69 -6.54 -13.04
N ALA A 23 11.71 -7.05 -13.72
CA ALA A 23 12.15 -6.54 -15.02
C ALA A 23 11.07 -6.68 -16.11
N HIS A 24 10.27 -7.75 -16.05
CA HIS A 24 9.10 -7.96 -16.90
C HIS A 24 8.05 -6.86 -16.67
N VAL A 25 7.67 -6.59 -15.41
CA VAL A 25 6.71 -5.52 -15.10
C VAL A 25 7.27 -4.15 -15.46
N GLU A 26 8.57 -3.90 -15.24
CA GLU A 26 9.26 -2.69 -15.74
C GLU A 26 9.23 -2.58 -17.27
N GLY A 27 9.00 -3.68 -18.01
CA GLY A 27 8.72 -3.67 -19.44
C GLY A 27 7.36 -3.05 -19.76
N HIS A 28 6.30 -3.46 -19.05
CA HIS A 28 4.97 -2.84 -19.18
C HIS A 28 5.00 -1.35 -18.82
N ILE A 29 5.73 -1.00 -17.76
CA ILE A 29 5.91 0.41 -17.37
C ILE A 29 6.59 1.18 -18.52
N ARG A 30 7.62 0.64 -19.17
CA ARG A 30 8.26 1.29 -20.33
C ARG A 30 7.35 1.42 -21.54
N THR A 31 6.40 0.52 -21.73
CA THR A 31 5.38 0.67 -22.78
C THR A 31 4.45 1.85 -22.50
N LEU A 32 4.08 2.06 -21.23
CA LEU A 32 3.23 3.18 -20.82
C LEU A 32 3.99 4.51 -20.71
N LEU A 33 5.24 4.45 -20.23
CA LEU A 33 6.12 5.57 -19.91
C LEU A 33 7.48 5.33 -20.60
N PRO A 34 7.64 5.69 -21.89
CA PRO A 34 8.83 5.37 -22.67
C PRO A 34 10.16 5.93 -22.12
N SER A 35 10.12 7.04 -21.39
CA SER A 35 11.29 7.62 -20.71
C SER A 35 11.62 6.93 -19.37
N TYR A 36 10.87 5.90 -18.97
CA TYR A 36 11.09 5.19 -17.71
C TYR A 36 12.52 4.62 -17.61
N SER A 37 13.26 5.11 -16.63
CA SER A 37 14.61 4.67 -16.31
C SER A 37 14.88 4.87 -14.83
N SER A 38 15.61 3.94 -14.21
CA SER A 38 16.05 4.04 -12.82
C SER A 38 14.95 4.39 -11.81
N GLN A 39 13.73 3.86 -12.01
CA GLN A 39 12.55 4.08 -11.15
C GLN A 39 11.92 5.48 -11.28
N HIS A 40 12.22 6.21 -12.35
CA HIS A 40 11.67 7.53 -12.65
C HIS A 40 11.23 7.60 -14.12
N SER A 41 10.34 8.54 -14.44
CA SER A 41 9.99 8.89 -15.81
C SER A 41 9.64 10.38 -15.87
N THR A 42 9.96 11.02 -16.99
CA THR A 42 9.55 12.40 -17.29
C THR A 42 8.30 12.46 -18.15
N ASP A 43 7.73 11.31 -18.52
CA ASP A 43 6.50 11.27 -19.29
C ASP A 43 5.32 11.75 -18.43
N PRO A 44 4.37 12.48 -19.02
CA PRO A 44 3.15 12.85 -18.33
C PRO A 44 2.29 11.61 -18.05
N ILE A 45 1.50 11.68 -16.97
CA ILE A 45 0.48 10.68 -16.69
C ILE A 45 -0.53 10.66 -17.85
N PRO A 46 -0.90 9.48 -18.38
CA PRO A 46 -1.95 9.34 -19.39
C PRO A 46 -3.28 9.97 -18.93
N ARG A 47 -4.06 10.53 -19.86
CA ARG A 47 -5.41 11.03 -19.55
C ARG A 47 -6.32 9.86 -19.15
N ASP A 48 -7.24 10.14 -18.22
CA ASP A 48 -8.21 9.16 -17.69
C ASP A 48 -7.56 7.86 -17.21
N PHE A 49 -6.40 7.99 -16.58
CA PHE A 49 -5.59 6.86 -16.18
C PHE A 49 -6.31 5.98 -15.12
N GLU A 50 -6.37 4.69 -15.43
CA GLU A 50 -6.70 3.62 -14.50
C GLU A 50 -5.57 2.59 -14.46
N CYS A 51 -5.30 2.07 -13.25
CA CYS A 51 -4.29 1.04 -13.07
C CYS A 51 -4.66 -0.21 -13.86
N PRO A 52 -3.80 -0.67 -14.80
CA PRO A 52 -4.05 -1.84 -15.63
C PRO A 52 -3.92 -3.16 -14.87
N TRP A 53 -3.51 -3.15 -13.60
CA TRP A 53 -3.47 -4.36 -12.79
C TRP A 53 -4.89 -4.84 -12.50
N ARG A 54 -5.22 -6.08 -12.85
CA ARG A 54 -6.56 -6.66 -12.75
C ARG A 54 -7.16 -6.38 -11.37
N GLU A 55 -8.40 -5.89 -11.32
CA GLU A 55 -9.14 -5.66 -10.05
C GLU A 55 -8.44 -4.70 -9.06
N CYS A 56 -7.49 -3.87 -9.53
CA CYS A 56 -6.87 -2.84 -8.70
C CYS A 56 -7.78 -1.60 -8.57
N GLY A 57 -8.27 -1.07 -9.70
CA GLY A 57 -9.19 0.08 -9.73
C GLY A 57 -8.58 1.39 -9.18
N TRP A 58 -7.25 1.49 -9.08
CA TRP A 58 -6.58 2.70 -8.63
C TRP A 58 -6.52 3.75 -9.76
N LEU A 59 -6.81 4.99 -9.41
CA LEU A 59 -7.00 6.12 -10.33
C LEU A 59 -6.21 7.34 -9.86
N ASN A 60 -5.99 8.29 -10.76
CA ASN A 60 -5.53 9.66 -10.46
C ASN A 60 -4.23 9.76 -9.63
N PRO A 61 -3.08 9.23 -10.11
CA PRO A 61 -1.78 9.55 -9.53
C PRO A 61 -1.56 11.07 -9.49
N LYS A 62 -0.99 11.56 -8.40
CA LYS A 62 -0.53 12.95 -8.22
C LYS A 62 0.61 13.29 -9.17
N ASP A 63 1.54 12.36 -9.36
CA ASP A 63 2.70 12.49 -10.23
C ASP A 63 3.17 11.14 -10.78
N THR A 64 4.05 11.18 -11.78
CA THR A 64 4.58 9.99 -12.44
C THR A 64 5.40 9.09 -11.49
N ASP A 65 6.02 9.65 -10.44
CA ASP A 65 6.78 8.89 -9.45
C ASP A 65 5.85 8.09 -8.52
N GLU A 66 4.69 8.63 -8.13
CA GLU A 66 3.63 7.91 -7.43
C GLU A 66 3.05 6.78 -8.29
N LEU A 67 2.78 7.07 -9.57
CA LEU A 67 2.33 6.06 -10.53
C LEU A 67 3.31 4.88 -10.62
N ILE A 68 4.61 5.18 -10.77
CA ILE A 68 5.67 4.16 -10.80
C ILE A 68 5.71 3.36 -9.49
N ARG A 69 5.67 4.05 -8.34
CA ARG A 69 5.64 3.38 -7.03
C ARG A 69 4.48 2.42 -6.89
N HIS A 70 3.29 2.85 -7.30
CA HIS A 70 2.09 2.03 -7.28
C HIS A 70 2.29 0.74 -8.10
N PHE A 71 2.79 0.84 -9.34
CA PHE A 71 3.09 -0.34 -10.16
C PHE A 71 4.13 -1.25 -9.55
N LEU A 72 5.21 -0.69 -9.03
CA LEU A 72 6.28 -1.47 -8.41
C LEU A 72 5.84 -2.10 -7.08
N PHE A 73 4.81 -1.57 -6.43
CA PHE A 73 4.21 -2.21 -5.26
C PHE A 73 3.46 -3.50 -5.62
N HIS A 74 2.77 -3.55 -6.76
CA HIS A 74 2.13 -4.79 -7.26
C HIS A 74 3.13 -5.93 -7.46
N VAL A 75 4.36 -5.61 -7.86
CA VAL A 75 5.45 -6.59 -7.97
C VAL A 75 5.73 -7.25 -6.62
N VAL A 76 5.89 -6.44 -5.56
CA VAL A 76 6.11 -6.92 -4.20
C VAL A 76 4.88 -7.66 -3.68
N HIS A 77 3.69 -7.11 -3.86
CA HIS A 77 2.43 -7.74 -3.43
C HIS A 77 2.23 -9.11 -4.05
N THR A 78 2.54 -9.27 -5.33
CA THR A 78 2.50 -10.55 -6.04
C THR A 78 3.48 -11.56 -5.45
N ARG A 79 4.70 -11.12 -5.10
CA ARG A 79 5.66 -11.94 -4.36
C ARG A 79 5.07 -12.39 -3.03
N LEU A 80 4.53 -11.46 -2.24
CA LEU A 80 3.96 -11.76 -0.92
C LEU A 80 2.75 -12.71 -1.00
N LYS A 81 1.85 -12.54 -1.98
CA LYS A 81 0.72 -13.43 -2.23
C LYS A 81 1.21 -14.83 -2.56
N THR A 82 2.25 -14.95 -3.40
CA THR A 82 2.84 -16.23 -3.76
C THR A 82 3.51 -16.90 -2.55
N THR A 83 4.25 -16.13 -1.74
CA THR A 83 4.83 -16.62 -0.49
C THR A 83 3.76 -17.13 0.48
N GLY A 84 2.65 -16.41 0.64
CA GLY A 84 1.53 -16.87 1.47
C GLY A 84 0.86 -18.13 0.92
N ARG A 85 0.68 -18.23 -0.40
CA ARG A 85 0.13 -19.44 -1.06
C ARG A 85 0.98 -20.67 -0.81
N VAL A 86 2.30 -20.59 -1.01
CA VAL A 86 3.23 -21.71 -0.76
C VAL A 86 3.15 -22.16 0.71
N ARG A 87 2.93 -21.23 1.65
CA ARG A 87 2.74 -21.58 3.06
C ARG A 87 1.40 -22.29 3.31
N LEU A 88 0.34 -21.90 2.62
CA LEU A 88 -0.97 -22.58 2.69
C LEU A 88 -0.91 -24.00 2.10
N GLU A 89 -0.18 -24.18 0.99
CA GLU A 89 0.02 -25.47 0.34
C GLU A 89 0.70 -26.51 1.25
N SER A 90 1.38 -26.08 2.32
CA SER A 90 1.92 -26.99 3.35
C SER A 90 0.86 -27.73 4.18
N GLY A 91 -0.43 -27.39 4.03
CA GLY A 91 -1.56 -28.09 4.65
C GLY A 91 -1.78 -27.82 6.14
N LYS A 92 -0.93 -27.00 6.77
CA LYS A 92 -0.97 -26.72 8.22
C LYS A 92 -1.93 -25.61 8.64
N PHE A 93 -2.58 -24.95 7.68
CA PHE A 93 -3.37 -23.75 7.93
C PHE A 93 -4.74 -23.84 7.26
N ASN A 94 -5.75 -23.23 7.89
CA ASN A 94 -7.06 -23.08 7.29
C ASN A 94 -7.00 -22.19 6.04
N LYS A 95 -7.98 -22.36 5.15
CA LYS A 95 -8.12 -21.51 3.97
C LYS A 95 -8.80 -20.19 4.33
N CYS A 96 -8.48 -19.14 3.58
CA CYS A 96 -9.19 -17.87 3.64
C CYS A 96 -10.55 -18.03 2.96
N VAL A 97 -11.60 -17.52 3.60
CA VAL A 97 -13.00 -17.58 3.10
C VAL A 97 -13.53 -16.20 2.70
N LEU A 98 -12.69 -15.17 2.78
CA LEU A 98 -13.05 -13.83 2.31
C LEU A 98 -13.12 -13.80 0.78
N GLU A 99 -13.94 -12.89 0.26
CA GLU A 99 -14.06 -12.62 -1.17
C GLU A 99 -12.76 -12.05 -1.75
N ALA A 100 -12.53 -12.30 -3.04
CA ALA A 100 -11.35 -11.85 -3.76
C ALA A 100 -11.43 -10.40 -4.25
N VAL A 101 -12.47 -9.65 -3.90
CA VAL A 101 -12.70 -8.27 -4.36
C VAL A 101 -11.51 -7.34 -4.05
N SER A 102 -10.86 -7.53 -2.90
CA SER A 102 -9.69 -6.73 -2.49
C SER A 102 -8.34 -7.36 -2.86
N ARG A 103 -8.32 -8.43 -3.66
CA ARG A 103 -7.15 -9.30 -3.85
C ARG A 103 -5.93 -8.58 -4.41
N ASN A 104 -6.17 -7.59 -5.27
CA ASN A 104 -5.13 -6.81 -5.94
C ASN A 104 -5.08 -5.36 -5.47
N LEU A 105 -5.71 -5.03 -4.34
CA LEU A 105 -5.56 -3.71 -3.74
C LEU A 105 -4.20 -3.61 -3.06
N VAL A 106 -3.42 -2.60 -3.45
CA VAL A 106 -2.16 -2.23 -2.82
C VAL A 106 -2.35 -0.99 -1.95
N PRO A 107 -1.52 -0.79 -0.90
CA PRO A 107 -1.58 0.41 -0.09
C PRO A 107 -1.28 1.64 -0.92
N ASP A 108 -1.83 2.76 -0.47
CA ASP A 108 -1.41 4.06 -0.95
C ASP A 108 0.02 4.37 -0.45
N VAL A 109 0.89 4.77 -1.38
CA VAL A 109 2.31 5.09 -1.11
C VAL A 109 2.66 6.41 -1.80
N PRO A 110 2.11 7.54 -1.29
CA PRO A 110 2.26 8.84 -1.93
C PRO A 110 3.67 9.42 -1.75
N GLU A 111 4.42 8.97 -0.74
CA GLU A 111 5.77 9.46 -0.39
C GLU A 111 6.88 8.44 -0.68
N LYS A 112 8.04 8.95 -1.10
CA LYS A 112 9.17 8.09 -1.51
C LYS A 112 9.67 7.31 -0.32
N PHE A 113 10.20 6.11 -0.54
CA PHE A 113 10.82 5.36 0.53
C PHE A 113 12.16 5.98 0.87
N LEU A 114 12.25 6.61 2.03
CA LEU A 114 13.46 7.22 2.55
C LEU A 114 14.20 6.24 3.45
N CYS A 115 15.48 6.01 3.17
CA CYS A 115 16.37 5.35 4.12
C CYS A 115 16.89 6.40 5.11
N GLU A 116 16.65 6.17 6.40
CA GLU A 116 17.18 7.01 7.49
C GLU A 116 18.22 6.24 8.32
N TRP A 117 18.88 5.27 7.69
CA TRP A 117 20.08 4.67 8.27
C TRP A 117 21.13 5.75 8.49
N MET A 118 21.93 5.67 9.55
CA MET A 118 22.97 6.66 9.82
C MET A 118 23.85 6.84 8.58
N ASP A 119 24.06 8.10 8.21
CA ASP A 119 24.82 8.53 7.02
C ASP A 119 24.24 8.05 5.67
N CYS A 120 22.97 7.64 5.62
CA CYS A 120 22.23 7.32 4.41
C CYS A 120 20.98 8.21 4.30
N ASN A 121 20.75 8.78 3.11
CA ASN A 121 19.55 9.56 2.79
C ASN A 121 19.00 9.19 1.41
N LEU A 122 19.26 7.96 0.96
CA LEU A 122 18.79 7.49 -0.35
C LEU A 122 17.27 7.34 -0.36
N GLN A 123 16.68 7.73 -1.49
CA GLN A 123 15.25 7.65 -1.74
C GLN A 123 14.95 6.67 -2.86
N PHE A 124 13.82 5.98 -2.75
CA PHE A 124 13.43 4.93 -3.70
C PHE A 124 11.97 5.06 -4.09
N ASN A 125 11.69 4.82 -5.37
CA ASN A 125 10.35 4.57 -5.88
C ASN A 125 10.03 3.07 -5.98
N CYS A 126 11.03 2.19 -5.85
CA CYS A 126 10.84 0.74 -5.89
C CYS A 126 10.90 0.17 -4.46
N PRO A 127 9.79 -0.36 -3.90
CA PRO A 127 9.80 -0.90 -2.55
C PRO A 127 10.78 -2.05 -2.37
N SER A 128 10.90 -2.96 -3.35
CA SER A 128 11.84 -4.08 -3.24
C SER A 128 13.30 -3.61 -3.20
N ARG A 129 13.68 -2.61 -4.02
CA ARG A 129 15.04 -2.05 -3.99
C ARG A 129 15.32 -1.35 -2.67
N PHE A 130 14.33 -0.66 -2.09
CA PHE A 130 14.46 -0.09 -0.75
C PHE A 130 14.72 -1.16 0.31
N TYR A 131 13.95 -2.25 0.32
CA TYR A 131 14.15 -3.34 1.29
C TYR A 131 15.51 -4.04 1.11
N GLU A 132 15.92 -4.30 -0.14
CA GLU A 132 17.24 -4.85 -0.47
C GLU A 132 18.38 -3.90 -0.02
N HIS A 133 18.20 -2.60 -0.22
CA HIS A 133 19.16 -1.58 0.25
C HIS A 133 19.29 -1.57 1.78
N VAL A 134 18.18 -1.58 2.52
CA VAL A 134 18.22 -1.63 3.99
C VAL A 134 18.82 -2.94 4.48
N GLU A 135 18.55 -4.08 3.82
CA GLU A 135 19.20 -5.36 4.15
C GLU A 135 20.72 -5.27 3.98
N SER A 136 21.23 -4.54 2.98
CA SER A 136 22.67 -4.35 2.82
C SER A 136 23.31 -3.64 4.01
N HIS A 137 22.66 -2.62 4.58
CA HIS A 137 23.10 -1.96 5.81
C HIS A 137 23.08 -2.92 6.99
N VAL A 138 21.99 -3.67 7.17
CA VAL A 138 21.87 -4.67 8.24
C VAL A 138 23.03 -5.67 8.21
N MET A 139 23.46 -6.07 7.02
CA MET A 139 24.55 -7.04 6.86
C MET A 139 25.95 -6.43 7.00
N SER A 140 26.10 -5.12 6.81
CA SER A 140 27.39 -4.43 6.95
C SER A 140 27.72 -3.98 8.38
N VAL A 141 26.75 -3.97 9.32
CA VAL A 141 27.02 -3.57 10.71
C VAL A 141 27.98 -4.54 11.40
N ASP A 142 29.03 -4.02 12.02
CA ASP A 142 29.98 -4.84 12.77
C ASP A 142 29.37 -5.52 14.00
N LYS A 143 29.86 -6.74 14.29
CA LYS A 143 29.50 -7.47 15.51
C LYS A 143 30.37 -7.00 16.68
N GLU A 144 29.74 -6.42 17.68
CA GLU A 144 30.37 -6.06 18.94
C GLU A 144 30.51 -7.30 19.85
N ARG A 145 31.69 -7.50 20.44
CA ARG A 145 31.96 -8.58 21.40
C ARG A 145 31.93 -8.03 22.83
N ILE A 146 31.09 -8.61 23.68
CA ILE A 146 30.99 -8.25 25.10
C ILE A 146 31.34 -9.47 25.94
N VAL A 147 32.26 -9.28 26.89
CA VAL A 147 32.70 -10.30 27.85
C VAL A 147 32.11 -9.97 29.21
N ASN A 148 31.11 -10.74 29.64
CA ASN A 148 30.51 -10.61 30.98
C ASN A 148 30.76 -11.90 31.76
N GLY A 149 31.59 -11.82 32.81
CA GLY A 149 31.84 -12.94 33.73
C GLY A 149 32.32 -14.22 33.04
N GLY A 150 33.15 -14.11 32.00
CA GLY A 150 33.69 -15.26 31.25
C GLY A 150 32.81 -15.76 30.08
N ARG A 151 31.55 -15.33 29.95
CA ARG A 151 30.73 -15.59 28.76
C ARG A 151 30.98 -14.55 27.67
N LYS A 152 31.40 -15.01 26.49
CA LYS A 152 31.54 -14.19 25.28
C LYS A 152 30.18 -14.12 24.57
N THR A 153 29.63 -12.91 24.45
CA THR A 153 28.38 -12.67 23.70
C THR A 153 28.65 -11.68 22.57
N THR A 154 28.00 -11.87 21.42
CA THR A 154 28.08 -10.92 20.30
C THR A 154 26.75 -10.23 20.10
N HIS A 155 26.81 -8.94 19.80
CA HIS A 155 25.64 -8.13 19.51
C HIS A 155 25.87 -7.31 18.25
N VAL A 156 24.77 -6.93 17.61
CA VAL A 156 24.74 -6.00 16.49
C VAL A 156 23.74 -4.92 16.87
N THR A 157 24.15 -3.66 16.72
CA THR A 157 23.36 -2.48 17.10
C THR A 157 22.68 -1.92 15.85
N CYS A 158 21.38 -1.66 15.91
CA CYS A 158 20.68 -0.98 14.84
C CYS A 158 21.22 0.45 14.70
N GLN A 159 21.50 0.85 13.48
CA GLN A 159 22.03 2.18 13.15
C GLN A 159 20.97 3.02 12.41
N TRP A 160 19.68 2.71 12.56
CA TRP A 160 18.63 3.61 12.10
C TRP A 160 18.63 4.87 12.96
N THR A 161 18.42 6.04 12.37
CA THR A 161 18.43 7.32 13.08
C THR A 161 17.44 7.29 14.24
N GLY A 162 17.93 7.53 15.46
CA GLY A 162 17.13 7.51 16.69
C GLY A 162 16.78 6.12 17.23
N CYS A 163 17.27 5.03 16.64
CA CYS A 163 17.07 3.67 17.14
C CYS A 163 18.27 3.21 18.00
N MET A 164 17.99 2.64 19.17
CA MET A 164 19.02 2.11 20.09
C MET A 164 18.93 0.59 20.24
N THR A 165 18.20 -0.09 19.36
CA THR A 165 17.93 -1.53 19.50
C THR A 165 19.20 -2.34 19.29
N ARG A 166 19.51 -3.24 20.22
CA ARG A 166 20.63 -4.18 20.15
C ARG A 166 20.11 -5.61 20.11
N VAL A 167 20.66 -6.41 19.21
CA VAL A 167 20.24 -7.80 19.00
C VAL A 167 21.44 -8.72 18.90
N ARG A 168 21.24 -10.02 19.09
CA ARG A 168 22.34 -11.00 19.16
C ARG A 168 23.05 -11.31 17.83
N ASN A 169 22.41 -11.04 16.69
CA ASN A 169 22.96 -11.33 15.35
C ASN A 169 22.20 -10.58 14.23
N HIS A 170 22.78 -10.57 13.03
CA HIS A 170 22.18 -9.92 11.84
C HIS A 170 20.82 -10.47 11.44
N CYS A 171 20.56 -11.77 11.63
CA CYS A 171 19.24 -12.33 11.31
C CYS A 171 18.14 -11.66 12.14
N LYS A 172 18.40 -11.43 13.43
CA LYS A 172 17.51 -10.67 14.32
C LYS A 172 17.49 -9.18 14.01
N LEU A 173 18.59 -8.61 13.52
CA LEU A 173 18.61 -7.21 13.10
C LEU A 173 17.77 -7.01 11.83
N ARG A 174 17.80 -7.95 10.89
CA ARG A 174 16.98 -7.95 9.69
C ARG A 174 15.49 -8.01 10.04
N GLU A 175 15.11 -8.93 10.92
CA GLU A 175 13.72 -8.99 11.43
C GLU A 175 13.32 -7.67 12.11
N HIS A 176 14.23 -7.06 12.87
CA HIS A 176 14.00 -5.77 13.51
C HIS A 176 13.83 -4.63 12.50
N ALA A 177 14.61 -4.60 11.42
CA ALA A 177 14.56 -3.53 10.41
C ALA A 177 13.16 -3.33 9.79
N HIS A 178 12.32 -4.37 9.80
CA HIS A 178 10.91 -4.27 9.38
C HIS A 178 10.10 -3.24 10.18
N VAL A 179 10.49 -2.88 11.41
CA VAL A 179 9.79 -1.82 12.18
C VAL A 179 10.00 -0.44 11.57
N HIS A 180 11.14 -0.23 10.90
CA HIS A 180 11.48 1.02 10.24
C HIS A 180 10.93 1.05 8.81
N THR A 181 11.14 -0.04 8.06
CA THR A 181 10.70 -0.12 6.66
C THR A 181 9.21 -0.38 6.50
N ARG A 182 8.53 -0.81 7.58
CA ARG A 182 7.15 -1.32 7.59
C ARG A 182 6.91 -2.47 6.61
N GLU A 183 7.97 -3.17 6.20
CA GLU A 183 7.93 -4.27 5.25
C GLU A 183 6.95 -5.36 5.72
N LYS A 184 6.11 -5.83 4.79
CA LYS A 184 5.26 -6.99 4.99
C LYS A 184 5.93 -8.21 4.37
N VAL A 185 5.77 -9.36 5.00
CA VAL A 185 6.48 -10.60 4.64
C VAL A 185 5.56 -11.71 4.14
N TYR A 186 4.25 -11.59 4.36
CA TYR A 186 3.24 -12.50 3.82
C TYR A 186 2.05 -11.71 3.27
N ALA A 187 1.39 -12.25 2.24
CA ALA A 187 0.05 -11.81 1.85
C ALA A 187 -0.84 -13.01 1.54
N CYS A 188 -2.14 -12.88 1.82
CA CYS A 188 -3.13 -13.87 1.45
C CYS A 188 -3.39 -13.81 -0.05
N HIS A 189 -3.19 -14.92 -0.77
CA HIS A 189 -3.44 -14.96 -2.22
C HIS A 189 -4.93 -14.89 -2.59
N VAL A 190 -5.85 -15.08 -1.64
CA VAL A 190 -7.30 -15.03 -1.85
C VAL A 190 -7.81 -13.59 -1.72
N CYS A 191 -7.61 -12.95 -0.57
CA CYS A 191 -8.16 -11.62 -0.29
C CYS A 191 -7.15 -10.46 -0.46
N GLY A 192 -5.87 -10.74 -0.69
CA GLY A 192 -4.82 -9.72 -0.88
C GLY A 192 -4.24 -9.13 0.42
N GLY A 193 -4.83 -9.42 1.58
CA GLY A 193 -4.37 -8.86 2.87
C GLY A 193 -2.90 -9.17 3.17
N MET A 194 -2.16 -8.19 3.69
CA MET A 194 -0.71 -8.28 3.93
C MET A 194 -0.36 -8.25 5.42
N PHE A 195 0.67 -9.00 5.82
CA PHE A 195 1.00 -9.27 7.21
C PHE A 195 2.50 -9.14 7.47
N ALA A 196 2.82 -8.55 8.63
CA ALA A 196 4.20 -8.32 9.07
C ALA A 196 4.87 -9.56 9.68
N SER A 197 4.12 -10.65 9.92
CA SER A 197 4.69 -11.89 10.46
C SER A 197 3.82 -13.11 10.16
N MET A 198 4.42 -14.30 10.30
CA MET A 198 3.70 -15.57 10.10
C MET A 198 2.57 -15.76 11.11
N SER A 199 2.78 -15.35 12.37
CA SER A 199 1.75 -15.43 13.40
C SER A 199 0.53 -14.59 13.04
N LYS A 200 0.72 -13.37 12.50
CA LYS A 200 -0.39 -12.51 12.06
C LYS A 200 -1.10 -13.07 10.82
N PHE A 201 -0.37 -13.70 9.91
CA PHE A 201 -0.97 -14.38 8.76
C PHE A 201 -1.78 -15.61 9.19
N ALA A 202 -1.26 -16.44 10.09
CA ALA A 202 -1.98 -17.60 10.63
C ALA A 202 -3.23 -17.19 11.43
N ASP A 203 -3.12 -16.12 12.23
CA ASP A 203 -4.25 -15.52 12.95
C ASP A 203 -5.36 -15.09 11.98
N HIS A 204 -5.02 -14.39 10.90
CA HIS A 204 -5.97 -14.04 9.83
C HIS A 204 -6.75 -15.25 9.28
N LEU A 205 -6.06 -16.36 9.03
CA LEU A 205 -6.68 -17.59 8.50
C LEU A 205 -7.56 -18.28 9.54
N SER A 206 -7.13 -18.30 10.81
CA SER A 206 -7.84 -18.98 11.89
C SER A 206 -9.15 -18.29 12.27
N ARG A 207 -9.14 -16.94 12.39
CA ARG A 207 -10.29 -16.16 12.88
C ARG A 207 -11.54 -16.31 12.03
N GLN A 208 -11.36 -16.50 10.72
CA GLN A 208 -12.48 -16.62 9.78
C GLN A 208 -13.20 -17.98 9.87
N ASN A 209 -12.57 -18.98 10.49
CA ASN A 209 -13.05 -20.36 10.51
C ASN A 209 -13.61 -20.79 11.90
N THR A 210 -13.75 -19.86 12.84
CA THR A 210 -14.32 -20.15 14.17
C THR A 210 -15.84 -19.98 14.17
N SER A 211 -16.54 -20.93 14.79
CA SER A 211 -18.01 -21.06 14.82
C SER A 211 -18.76 -19.90 15.52
N GLU A 212 -18.05 -19.02 16.22
CA GLU A 212 -18.59 -17.76 16.76
C GLU A 212 -18.70 -16.63 15.72
N CYS A 213 -18.07 -16.78 14.54
CA CYS A 213 -18.14 -15.79 13.46
C CYS A 213 -19.37 -16.00 12.56
N LYS A 214 -20.57 -16.14 13.15
CA LYS A 214 -21.86 -16.19 12.42
C LYS A 214 -22.36 -14.81 11.97
N TYR A 215 -21.71 -13.72 12.37
CA TYR A 215 -21.97 -12.37 11.85
C TYR A 215 -21.03 -12.06 10.67
N HIS A 216 -21.30 -12.72 9.56
CA HIS A 216 -20.46 -12.89 8.37
C HIS A 216 -20.16 -11.63 7.53
N THR A 217 -20.26 -10.41 8.06
CA THR A 217 -20.08 -9.23 7.19
C THR A 217 -19.63 -7.96 7.87
N LEU A 218 -19.76 -7.81 9.19
CA LEU A 218 -19.56 -6.50 9.84
C LEU A 218 -18.23 -6.39 10.61
N HIS A 219 -17.78 -7.44 11.28
CA HIS A 219 -16.62 -7.35 12.18
C HIS A 219 -15.27 -7.54 11.46
N CYS A 220 -15.18 -8.49 10.51
CA CYS A 220 -14.01 -8.59 9.63
C CYS A 220 -13.95 -7.45 8.61
N ALA A 221 -15.10 -7.01 8.11
CA ALA A 221 -15.18 -5.77 7.35
C ALA A 221 -14.78 -4.56 8.19
N PHE A 222 -14.74 -4.61 9.54
CA PHE A 222 -14.27 -3.50 10.37
C PHE A 222 -12.74 -3.37 10.38
N LEU A 223 -12.02 -4.48 10.40
CA LEU A 223 -10.55 -4.50 10.29
C LEU A 223 -10.11 -4.16 8.87
N VAL A 224 -10.81 -4.71 7.88
CA VAL A 224 -10.67 -4.31 6.48
C VAL A 224 -11.12 -2.86 6.30
N LYS A 225 -12.20 -2.36 6.94
CA LYS A 225 -12.60 -0.94 6.95
C LYS A 225 -11.69 -0.02 7.73
N ARG A 226 -10.77 -0.51 8.57
CA ARG A 226 -9.81 0.36 9.23
C ARG A 226 -8.61 0.62 8.33
N GLU A 227 -8.14 -0.42 7.65
CA GLU A 227 -7.12 -0.33 6.58
C GLU A 227 -7.70 0.35 5.32
N LEU A 228 -8.94 -0.03 4.95
CA LEU A 228 -9.75 0.66 3.95
C LEU A 228 -10.31 1.97 4.47
N LYS A 229 -10.31 2.35 5.76
CA LYS A 229 -10.64 3.75 6.13
C LYS A 229 -9.47 4.60 5.71
N THR A 230 -8.25 4.13 5.88
CA THR A 230 -7.09 4.80 5.30
C THR A 230 -7.15 4.82 3.76
N LEU A 231 -7.59 3.72 3.12
CA LEU A 231 -7.74 3.61 1.65
C LEU A 231 -9.01 4.29 1.07
N SER A 232 -10.09 4.44 1.85
CA SER A 232 -11.39 5.02 1.46
C SER A 232 -11.60 6.42 2.00
N VAL A 233 -10.82 6.88 2.99
CA VAL A 233 -10.75 8.30 3.35
C VAL A 233 -10.05 9.08 2.22
N SER A 234 -9.24 8.44 1.37
CA SER A 234 -8.78 9.05 0.11
C SER A 234 -9.79 8.85 -1.04
N TYR A 235 -10.41 7.67 -1.19
CA TYR A 235 -11.39 7.41 -2.25
C TYR A 235 -12.75 8.13 -2.08
N MET A 236 -13.19 8.45 -0.85
CA MET A 236 -14.47 9.14 -0.60
C MET A 236 -14.39 10.67 -0.58
N ASN A 237 -13.23 11.29 -0.73
CA ASN A 237 -13.08 12.72 -0.40
C ASN A 237 -12.99 13.69 -1.59
N ASN A 238 -13.33 13.29 -2.82
CA ASN A 238 -13.45 14.26 -3.92
C ASN A 238 -14.58 13.89 -4.89
N ILE A 239 -15.83 14.13 -4.49
CA ILE A 239 -16.97 14.05 -5.40
C ILE A 239 -17.03 15.35 -6.20
N LYS A 240 -16.77 15.28 -7.51
CA LYS A 240 -16.76 16.43 -8.41
C LYS A 240 -18.19 16.94 -8.65
N CYS A 241 -18.37 18.25 -8.61
CA CYS A 241 -19.62 18.88 -9.02
C CYS A 241 -19.79 18.80 -10.54
N GLU A 242 -21.00 18.47 -11.00
CA GLU A 242 -21.31 18.37 -12.43
C GLU A 242 -21.41 19.75 -13.12
N PHE A 243 -21.48 20.83 -12.34
CA PHE A 243 -21.73 22.19 -12.82
C PHE A 243 -20.54 23.14 -12.62
N CYS A 244 -19.47 22.70 -11.95
CA CYS A 244 -18.22 23.45 -11.80
C CYS A 244 -17.06 22.54 -11.36
N ASP A 245 -15.83 23.07 -11.31
CA ASP A 245 -14.64 22.29 -10.96
C ASP A 245 -14.44 22.06 -9.45
N MET A 246 -15.45 22.34 -8.62
CA MET A 246 -15.38 22.12 -7.18
C MET A 246 -15.50 20.63 -6.83
N THR A 247 -14.64 20.13 -5.94
CA THR A 247 -14.74 18.80 -5.33
C THR A 247 -15.26 18.89 -3.90
N CYS A 248 -16.16 17.98 -3.53
CA CYS A 248 -16.79 17.94 -2.22
C CYS A 248 -16.38 16.67 -1.46
N PRO A 249 -16.22 16.75 -0.12
CA PRO A 249 -15.72 15.63 0.69
C PRO A 249 -16.78 14.53 0.95
N ASN A 250 -18.05 14.75 0.62
CA ASN A 250 -19.12 13.75 0.72
C ASN A 250 -20.39 14.17 -0.06
N PRO A 251 -21.35 13.25 -0.30
CA PRO A 251 -22.55 13.54 -1.09
C PRO A 251 -23.47 14.60 -0.47
N SER A 252 -23.47 14.74 0.87
CA SER A 252 -24.29 15.75 1.55
C SER A 252 -23.75 17.16 1.33
N ALA A 253 -22.42 17.31 1.38
CA ALA A 253 -21.73 18.55 1.04
C ALA A 253 -21.93 18.92 -0.44
N LEU A 254 -21.90 17.95 -1.37
CA LEU A 254 -22.20 18.20 -2.78
C LEU A 254 -23.66 18.64 -3.00
N LYS A 255 -24.62 17.98 -2.34
CA LYS A 255 -26.05 18.35 -2.43
C LYS A 255 -26.29 19.77 -1.91
N GLN A 256 -25.63 20.16 -0.82
CA GLN A 256 -25.66 21.53 -0.33
C GLN A 256 -24.98 22.49 -1.31
N HIS A 257 -23.77 22.19 -1.79
CA HIS A 257 -23.05 22.99 -2.77
C HIS A 257 -23.89 23.26 -4.03
N ILE A 258 -24.51 22.23 -4.62
CA ILE A 258 -25.42 22.38 -5.78
C ILE A 258 -26.61 23.27 -5.40
N LYS A 259 -27.20 23.05 -4.21
CA LYS A 259 -28.33 23.87 -3.73
C LYS A 259 -27.96 25.34 -3.49
N PHE A 260 -26.74 25.64 -3.03
CA PHE A 260 -26.28 27.00 -2.71
C PHE A 260 -25.71 27.75 -3.91
N ARG A 261 -25.01 27.06 -4.82
CA ARG A 261 -24.24 27.69 -5.89
C ARG A 261 -24.82 27.47 -7.28
N HIS A 262 -25.63 26.42 -7.48
CA HIS A 262 -26.19 26.05 -8.77
C HIS A 262 -27.73 26.03 -8.79
N SER A 263 -28.40 26.26 -7.65
CA SER A 263 -29.86 26.40 -7.62
C SER A 263 -30.28 27.82 -8.02
N THR A 264 -31.26 27.92 -8.91
CA THR A 264 -31.90 29.17 -9.34
C THR A 264 -33.09 29.56 -8.45
N LEU A 265 -33.47 28.74 -7.47
CA LEU A 265 -34.57 29.01 -6.55
C LEU A 265 -34.10 29.88 -5.38
N ARG A 266 -34.44 31.17 -5.41
CA ARG A 266 -34.20 32.15 -4.35
C ARG A 266 -35.54 32.66 -3.77
N PRO A 267 -36.18 31.89 -2.87
CA PRO A 267 -37.52 32.21 -2.37
C PRO A 267 -37.55 33.34 -1.33
N TYR A 268 -36.41 33.82 -0.81
CA TYR A 268 -36.35 34.90 0.17
C TYR A 268 -35.92 36.21 -0.50
N VAL A 269 -36.68 37.28 -0.26
CA VAL A 269 -36.54 38.60 -0.87
C VAL A 269 -36.18 39.60 0.22
N CYS A 270 -35.23 40.51 -0.05
CA CYS A 270 -34.97 41.64 0.84
C CYS A 270 -36.08 42.69 0.68
N ASP A 271 -36.67 43.14 1.78
CA ASP A 271 -37.73 44.18 1.74
C ASP A 271 -37.18 45.58 1.44
N VAL A 272 -35.85 45.73 1.33
CA VAL A 272 -35.16 47.02 1.16
C VAL A 272 -34.36 47.08 -0.15
N CYS A 273 -34.12 45.96 -0.83
CA CYS A 273 -33.43 45.94 -2.13
C CYS A 273 -33.80 44.71 -2.98
N ASP A 274 -33.51 44.72 -4.28
CA ASP A 274 -33.85 43.61 -5.20
C ASP A 274 -33.04 42.32 -5.00
N TYR A 275 -32.29 42.20 -3.90
CA TYR A 275 -31.45 41.05 -3.62
C TYR A 275 -32.27 39.88 -3.08
N ARG A 276 -32.18 38.73 -3.75
CA ARG A 276 -32.84 37.48 -3.36
C ARG A 276 -31.82 36.45 -2.92
N TRP A 277 -32.13 35.62 -1.93
CA TRP A 277 -31.24 34.53 -1.49
C TRP A 277 -32.02 33.25 -1.15
N ALA A 278 -31.27 32.16 -0.94
CA ALA A 278 -31.83 30.81 -0.93
C ALA A 278 -32.30 30.31 0.46
N PHE A 279 -31.94 30.96 1.58
CA PHE A 279 -32.28 30.50 2.96
C PHE A 279 -32.36 31.63 4.00
N GLN A 280 -33.32 31.56 4.94
CA GLN A 280 -33.42 32.47 6.10
C GLN A 280 -32.26 32.25 7.09
N VAL A 281 -31.56 33.31 7.48
CA VAL A 281 -30.53 33.30 8.54
C VAL A 281 -31.24 33.56 9.87
N LEU A 282 -31.07 32.66 10.85
CA LEU A 282 -31.40 32.90 12.26
C LEU A 282 -30.26 33.68 12.93
#